data_AF-A0A356X150-F1
#
_entry.id   AF-A0A356X150-F1
#
_cell.length_a   1.000
_cell.length_b   1.000
_cell.length_c   1.000
_cell.angle_alpha   90.00
_cell.angle_beta   90.00
_cell.angle_gamma   90.00
#
_symmetry.space_group_name_H-M   'P 1'
#
loop_
_entity.id
_entity.type
_entity.pdbx_description
1 polymer ?
#
loop_
_entity_poly.entity_id
_entity_poly.type
_entity_poly.pdbx_seq_one_letter_code
_entity_poly.pdbx_strand_id
1 'polypeptide(L)'
;AFACAKKQIKGTIFMPVPTPEQKVKQVKMFGKEFVDVRLVGDTFDDSFEQAMAFCDKQNAAFIPPFDDPKIIEGQGTVGKEILEA
;
A
#
# COMPACT_ATOMS: atom_id res chain seq x y z
N ALA A 1 3.34 -2.84 2.33
CA ALA A 1 4.21 -4.04 2.28
C ALA A 1 4.89 -4.35 3.61
N PHE A 2 5.80 -3.50 4.10
CA PHE A 2 6.50 -3.74 5.37
C PHE A 2 5.54 -3.96 6.56
N ALA A 3 4.49 -3.14 6.69
CA ALA A 3 3.50 -3.30 7.75
C ALA A 3 2.78 -4.67 7.70
N CYS A 4 2.42 -5.15 6.49
CA CYS A 4 1.84 -6.47 6.26
C CYS A 4 2.77 -7.58 6.78
N ALA A 5 4.06 -7.53 6.40
CA ALA A 5 5.04 -8.51 6.87
C ALA A 5 5.27 -8.44 8.39
N LYS A 6 5.40 -7.23 8.95
CA LYS A 6 5.62 -7.01 10.39
C LYS A 6 4.44 -7.50 11.24
N LYS A 7 3.21 -7.41 10.72
CA LYS A 7 1.98 -7.86 11.41
C LYS A 7 1.52 -9.25 10.98
N GLN A 8 2.22 -9.89 10.04
CA GLN A 8 1.84 -11.17 9.43
C GLN A 8 0.41 -11.18 8.85
N ILE A 9 0.01 -10.06 8.24
CA ILE A 9 -1.29 -9.87 7.59
C ILE A 9 -1.09 -9.91 6.08
N LYS A 10 -1.93 -10.66 5.36
CA LYS A 10 -1.89 -10.70 3.89
C LYS A 10 -2.38 -9.37 3.31
N GLY A 11 -1.60 -8.80 2.39
CA GLY A 11 -1.98 -7.61 1.63
C GLY A 11 -1.82 -7.81 0.13
N THR A 12 -2.64 -7.13 -0.66
CA THR A 12 -2.50 -7.08 -2.12
C THR A 12 -2.20 -5.65 -2.53
N ILE A 13 -1.17 -5.47 -3.36
CA ILE A 13 -0.68 -4.15 -3.78
C ILE A 13 -0.87 -4.04 -5.28
N PHE A 14 -1.74 -3.13 -5.68
CA PHE A 14 -2.01 -2.81 -7.08
C PHE A 14 -1.09 -1.67 -7.52
N MET A 15 -0.45 -1.84 -8.66
CA MET A 15 0.42 -0.84 -9.27
C MET A 15 0.21 -0.84 -10.79
N PRO A 16 0.42 0.30 -11.47
CA PRO A 16 0.37 0.35 -12.94
C PRO A 16 1.43 -0.57 -13.56
N VAL A 17 1.15 -1.14 -14.74
CA VAL A 17 2.11 -1.90 -15.56
C VAL A 17 3.40 -1.13 -15.84
N PRO A 18 3.41 0.18 -16.16
CA PRO A 18 4.65 0.92 -16.38
C PRO A 18 5.45 1.24 -15.10
N THR A 19 5.05 0.71 -13.93
CA THR A 19 5.79 0.93 -12.67
C THR A 19 7.23 0.41 -12.81
N PRO A 20 8.26 1.25 -12.53
CA PRO A 20 9.64 0.82 -12.62
C PRO A 20 9.93 -0.43 -11.79
N GLU A 21 10.66 -1.39 -12.38
CA GLU A 21 10.92 -2.69 -11.76
C GLU A 21 11.60 -2.57 -10.39
N GLN A 22 12.45 -1.54 -10.21
CA GLN A 22 13.09 -1.23 -8.93
C GLN A 22 12.06 -1.02 -7.80
N LYS A 23 10.96 -0.30 -8.07
CA LYS A 23 9.90 -0.07 -7.07
C LYS A 23 9.16 -1.37 -6.76
N VAL A 24 8.84 -2.15 -7.79
CA VAL A 24 8.19 -3.47 -7.64
C VAL A 24 9.04 -4.42 -6.80
N LYS A 25 10.35 -4.48 -7.08
CA LYS A 25 11.32 -5.28 -6.33
C LYS A 25 11.39 -4.87 -4.86
N GLN A 26 11.46 -3.57 -4.56
CA GLN A 26 11.48 -3.08 -3.18
C GLN A 26 10.21 -3.46 -2.42
N VAL A 27 9.04 -3.30 -3.05
CA VAL A 27 7.75 -3.66 -2.44
C VAL A 27 7.69 -5.15 -2.09
N LYS A 28 8.10 -6.01 -3.03
CA LYS A 28 8.19 -7.47 -2.81
C LYS A 28 9.19 -7.80 -1.70
N MET A 29 10.37 -7.17 -1.70
CA MET A 29 11.39 -7.36 -0.66
C MET A 29 10.86 -7.01 0.74
N PHE A 30 10.15 -5.89 0.89
CA PHE A 30 9.58 -5.49 2.18
C PHE A 30 8.42 -6.36 2.64
N GLY A 31 7.59 -6.84 1.71
CA GLY A 31 6.39 -7.60 2.04
C GLY A 31 6.59 -9.11 2.14
N LYS A 32 7.66 -9.65 1.54
CA LYS A 32 7.97 -11.09 1.51
C LYS A 32 6.73 -11.91 1.06
N GLU A 33 6.45 -13.02 1.71
CA GLU A 33 5.28 -13.88 1.46
C GLU A 33 3.93 -13.27 1.88
N PHE A 34 3.94 -12.15 2.60
CA PHE A 34 2.72 -11.50 3.10
C PHE A 34 2.10 -10.52 2.10
N VAL A 35 2.74 -10.29 0.94
CA VAL A 35 2.18 -9.43 -0.10
C VAL A 35 2.11 -10.11 -1.46
N ASP A 36 1.01 -9.86 -2.15
CA ASP A 36 0.86 -10.11 -3.58
C ASP A 36 0.92 -8.77 -4.32
N VAL A 37 1.78 -8.66 -5.35
CA VAL A 37 1.90 -7.43 -6.16
C VAL A 37 1.29 -7.68 -7.52
N ARG A 38 0.27 -6.92 -7.85
CA ARG A 38 -0.48 -7.00 -9.11
C ARG A 38 -0.20 -5.78 -9.96
N LEU A 39 0.46 -6.00 -11.10
CA LEU A 39 0.68 -4.97 -12.11
C LEU A 39 -0.52 -4.97 -13.06
N VAL A 40 -1.34 -3.92 -13.02
CA VAL A 40 -2.57 -3.81 -13.80
C VAL A 40 -2.79 -2.38 -14.27
N GLY A 41 -3.34 -2.22 -15.47
CA GLY A 41 -3.60 -0.91 -16.07
C GLY A 41 -2.34 -0.13 -16.43
N ASP A 42 -2.53 1.01 -17.10
CA ASP A 42 -1.41 1.86 -17.55
C ASP A 42 -1.24 3.07 -16.64
N THR A 43 -2.28 3.42 -15.88
CA THR A 43 -2.31 4.58 -15.00
C THR A 43 -2.57 4.19 -13.54
N PHE A 44 -2.32 5.13 -12.64
CA PHE A 44 -2.69 4.97 -11.23
C PHE A 44 -4.19 4.72 -11.08
N ASP A 45 -5.02 5.48 -11.81
CA ASP A 45 -6.48 5.39 -11.73
C ASP A 45 -6.97 3.99 -12.14
N ASP A 46 -6.43 3.41 -13.21
CA ASP A 46 -6.76 2.03 -13.62
C ASP A 46 -6.43 1.02 -12.50
N SER A 47 -5.26 1.18 -11.86
CA SER A 47 -4.83 0.29 -10.78
C SER A 47 -5.65 0.49 -9.50
N PHE A 48 -6.11 1.71 -9.24
CA PHE A 48 -6.98 2.06 -8.13
C PHE A 48 -8.38 1.47 -8.29
N GLU A 49 -8.98 1.59 -9.47
CA GLU A 49 -10.28 0.98 -9.78
C GLU A 49 -10.26 -0.54 -9.57
N GLN A 50 -9.19 -1.20 -10.01
CA GLN A 50 -9.00 -2.65 -9.80
C GLN A 50 -8.80 -3.00 -8.32
N ALA A 51 -8.10 -2.15 -7.56
CA ALA A 51 -7.94 -2.34 -6.12
C ALA A 51 -9.27 -2.24 -5.37
N MET A 52 -10.11 -1.26 -5.72
CA MET A 52 -11.45 -1.09 -5.15
C MET A 52 -12.35 -2.28 -5.50
N ALA A 53 -12.39 -2.68 -6.78
CA ALA A 53 -13.15 -3.86 -7.21
C ALA A 53 -12.69 -5.16 -6.52
N PHE A 54 -11.39 -5.29 -6.22
CA PHE A 54 -10.87 -6.40 -5.44
C PHE A 54 -11.34 -6.34 -3.98
N CYS A 55 -11.36 -5.16 -3.36
CA CYS A 55 -11.85 -4.99 -2.00
C CYS A 55 -13.32 -5.42 -1.88
N ASP A 56 -14.16 -5.00 -2.83
CA ASP A 56 -15.59 -5.38 -2.88
C ASP A 56 -15.78 -6.89 -3.04
N LYS A 57 -15.02 -7.52 -3.95
CA LYS A 57 -15.14 -8.97 -4.24
C LYS A 57 -14.62 -9.84 -3.12
N GLN A 58 -13.52 -9.45 -2.48
CA GLN A 58 -12.81 -10.27 -1.50
C GLN A 58 -13.15 -9.88 -0.05
N ASN A 59 -14.04 -8.90 0.14
CA ASN A 59 -14.33 -8.29 1.43
C ASN A 59 -13.05 -7.84 2.16
N ALA A 60 -12.13 -7.23 1.40
CA ALA A 60 -10.85 -6.75 1.90
C ALA A 60 -10.94 -5.28 2.32
N ALA A 61 -10.19 -4.89 3.34
CA ALA A 61 -10.09 -3.48 3.74
C ALA A 61 -9.19 -2.72 2.75
N PHE A 62 -9.72 -1.65 2.17
CA PHE A 62 -8.91 -0.71 1.39
C PHE A 62 -8.13 0.21 2.35
N ILE A 63 -6.81 0.32 2.14
CA ILE A 63 -5.97 1.23 2.91
C ILE A 63 -5.54 2.38 2.00
N PRO A 64 -6.11 3.58 2.17
CA PRO A 64 -5.75 4.72 1.35
C PRO A 64 -4.32 5.19 1.67
N PRO A 65 -3.62 5.79 0.69
CA PRO A 65 -2.25 6.25 0.88
C PRO A 65 -2.12 7.52 1.74
N PHE A 66 -3.19 8.34 1.88
CA PHE A 66 -3.13 9.61 2.62
C PHE A 66 -4.46 10.04 3.27
N ASP A 67 -5.59 9.94 2.57
CA ASP A 67 -6.88 10.52 3.02
C ASP A 67 -7.64 9.60 3.98
N ASP A 68 -7.05 9.37 5.15
CA ASP A 68 -7.68 8.65 6.26
C ASP A 68 -7.18 9.22 7.60
N PRO A 69 -8.07 9.45 8.59
CA PRO A 69 -7.69 10.02 9.87
C PRO A 69 -6.55 9.27 10.59
N LYS A 70 -6.48 7.94 10.49
CA LYS A 70 -5.41 7.14 11.11
C LYS A 70 -4.09 7.24 10.34
N ILE A 71 -4.15 7.37 9.02
CA ILE A 71 -2.95 7.64 8.21
C ILE A 71 -2.37 9.01 8.55
N ILE A 72 -3.23 10.03 8.63
CA ILE A 72 -2.87 11.41 8.99
C ILE A 72 -2.29 11.46 10.42
N GLU A 73 -2.95 10.83 11.39
CA GLU A 73 -2.48 10.69 12.77
C GLU A 73 -1.07 10.07 12.82
N GLY A 74 -0.83 9.02 12.03
CA GLY A 74 0.47 8.36 11.93
C GLY A 74 1.56 9.24 11.33
N GLN A 75 1.28 10.06 10.30
CA GLN A 75 2.29 10.96 9.74
C GLN A 75 2.63 12.11 10.70
N GLY A 76 1.68 12.51 11.54
CA GLY A 76 1.85 13.56 12.53
C GLY A 76 2.90 13.25 13.61
N THR A 77 3.30 11.99 13.79
CA THR A 77 4.32 11.62 14.79
C THR A 77 5.67 12.29 14.51
N VAL A 78 6.00 12.52 13.24
CA VAL A 78 7.22 13.27 12.86
C VAL A 78 7.17 14.71 13.39
N GLY A 79 6.00 15.36 13.29
CA GLY A 79 5.82 16.70 13.84
C GLY A 79 5.99 16.74 15.36
N LYS A 80 5.50 15.71 16.05
CA LYS A 80 5.72 15.54 17.49
C LYS A 80 7.21 15.38 17.82
N GLU A 81 7.94 14.53 17.10
CA GLU A 81 9.38 14.33 17.29
C GLU A 81 10.18 15.62 17.10
N ILE A 82 9.81 16.47 16.14
CA ILE A 82 10.46 17.78 15.91
C ILE A 82 10.25 18.73 17.10
N LEU A 83 9.06 18.73 17.71
CA LEU A 83 8.74 19.61 18.84
C LEU A 83 9.38 19.14 20.15
N GLU A 84 9.69 17.84 20.26
CA GLU A 84 10.31 17.21 21.42
C GLU A 84 11.86 17.22 21.36
N ALA A 85 12.44 17.68 20.25
CA ALA A 85 13.90 17.77 20.02
C ALA A 85 14.53 19.03 20.63
#